data_AF-A0A495MIE8-F1
#
_entry.id   AF-A0A495MIE8-F1
#
_cell.length_a   1.000
_cell.length_b   1.000
_cell.length_c   1.000
_cell.angle_alpha   90.00
_cell.angle_beta   90.00
_cell.angle_gamma   90.00
#
_symmetry.space_group_name_H-M   'P 1'
#
loop_
_entity.id
_entity.type
_entity.pdbx_description
1 polymer ?
#
loop_
_entity_poly.entity_id
_entity_poly.type
_entity_poly.pdbx_seq_one_letter_code
_entity_poly.pdbx_strand_id
1 'polypeptide(L)'
;MNYLLAGFFLMCQLQVHSQLKYTTTNVGLVKLIEAKKYAGKQFQLVVDIKSQPADSISGSAIMSLQTKKQDWDYINSARQGAMVPSGTAGWNTYTVSGTIDAEAHKIWAMLVTYGNGDFWFDAVRFKIKEGEGWTDIPVENGDFEKSPAQNPLKGFKNTESATKKGVTASLEKERGRGQFLHIHAEGGMIVNSVLYGNNAEAGSYVTSAGTKIYYEIYGQGEPLLLLHGNGGSISSFAGQIEAFSKNYKVIAVDTRGQGKSLDTTTSYFSYNQFADDMKVLLDSLHLKQVSLVGWSDGGNTGLLLASKYPDYVKKLVTMGANLNPSDKALDKKILKQVAKDLKEMKAQKDADPVVIRLMEMLLKEPNISPESLGTTTAQTLVMAGEHDLILEEHTRLIAASIPGAQLLLLKGQTHNVVADNPELFNKEVLEFLKK
;
A
#
# COMPACT_ATOMS: atom_id res chain seq x y z
N MET A 1 -19.95 -10.14 10.73
CA MET A 1 -18.97 -11.03 10.06
C MET A 1 -17.98 -10.10 9.35
N ASN A 2 -16.78 -9.98 9.92
CA ASN A 2 -15.94 -8.76 9.99
C ASN A 2 -15.24 -8.44 8.66
N TYR A 3 -15.47 -7.30 8.01
CA TYR A 3 -14.89 -5.96 8.23
C TYR A 3 -13.35 -5.80 8.22
N LEU A 4 -12.53 -6.87 8.30
CA LEU A 4 -11.07 -6.73 8.42
C LEU A 4 -10.23 -7.25 7.25
N LEU A 5 -10.65 -8.33 6.56
CA LEU A 5 -9.82 -8.91 5.50
C LEU A 5 -9.89 -8.15 4.16
N ALA A 6 -11.03 -7.56 3.84
CA ALA A 6 -11.20 -6.80 2.59
C ALA A 6 -10.56 -5.39 2.67
N GLY A 7 -10.36 -4.85 3.88
CA GLY A 7 -9.60 -3.62 4.12
C GLY A 7 -8.08 -3.83 4.03
N PHE A 8 -7.60 -5.04 4.30
CA PHE A 8 -6.17 -5.34 4.32
C PHE A 8 -5.51 -5.26 2.93
N PHE A 9 -6.12 -5.87 1.92
CA PHE A 9 -5.67 -5.73 0.53
C PHE A 9 -5.89 -4.31 -0.02
N LEU A 10 -6.84 -3.56 0.56
CA LEU A 10 -7.17 -2.17 0.20
C LEU A 10 -6.10 -1.16 0.61
N MET A 11 -5.34 -1.46 1.67
CA MET A 11 -4.37 -0.55 2.27
C MET A 11 -2.93 -0.81 1.80
N CYS A 12 -2.58 -2.05 1.43
CA CYS A 12 -1.24 -2.38 0.94
C CYS A 12 -0.95 -1.88 -0.49
N GLN A 13 -1.97 -1.70 -1.33
CA GLN A 13 -1.78 -1.31 -2.75
C GLN A 13 -1.88 0.18 -3.05
N LEU A 14 -2.14 1.00 -2.03
CA LEU A 14 -2.06 2.46 -2.14
C LEU A 14 -0.77 2.92 -1.47
N GLN A 15 0.24 3.33 -2.26
CA GLN A 15 1.26 4.29 -1.81
C GLN A 15 0.61 5.47 -1.05
N VAL A 16 -0.64 5.76 -1.39
CA VAL A 16 -1.46 6.85 -0.89
C VAL A 16 -1.86 6.69 0.58
N HIS A 17 -1.97 5.51 1.21
CA HIS A 17 -2.47 5.45 2.62
C HIS A 17 -1.38 5.58 3.70
N SER A 18 -0.14 5.15 3.43
CA SER A 18 0.97 5.62 4.27
C SER A 18 1.19 7.13 4.05
N GLN A 19 0.85 7.64 2.86
CA GLN A 19 1.08 9.03 2.47
C GLN A 19 -0.04 10.04 2.78
N LEU A 20 -1.27 9.59 3.03
CA LEU A 20 -2.42 10.46 3.36
C LEU A 20 -2.42 10.97 4.81
N LYS A 21 -1.47 10.51 5.63
CA LYS A 21 -1.24 11.03 6.99
C LYS A 21 -0.44 12.34 7.02
N TYR A 22 -0.06 12.89 5.87
CA TYR A 22 1.01 13.88 5.87
C TYR A 22 0.61 15.34 5.93
N THR A 23 -0.64 15.78 5.77
CA THR A 23 -1.00 17.14 6.21
C THR A 23 -2.40 17.24 6.81
N THR A 24 -2.55 18.16 7.77
CA THR A 24 -3.84 18.45 8.41
C THR A 24 -4.87 19.08 7.47
N THR A 25 -4.48 19.43 6.24
CA THR A 25 -5.29 20.16 5.25
C THR A 25 -5.74 19.31 4.06
N ASN A 26 -5.48 17.99 4.06
CA ASN A 26 -5.91 17.11 2.98
C ASN A 26 -7.43 17.16 2.75
N VAL A 27 -7.86 17.29 1.48
CA VAL A 27 -9.27 17.31 1.08
C VAL A 27 -9.56 16.14 0.16
N GLY A 28 -10.70 15.48 0.35
CA GLY A 28 -11.20 14.45 -0.54
C GLY A 28 -12.66 14.70 -0.85
N LEU A 29 -12.98 15.04 -2.08
CA LEU A 29 -14.33 15.31 -2.54
C LEU A 29 -14.81 14.18 -3.43
N VAL A 30 -16.02 13.67 -3.20
CA VAL A 30 -16.54 12.51 -3.92
C VAL A 30 -17.76 12.87 -4.74
N LYS A 31 -17.70 12.64 -6.05
CA LYS A 31 -18.86 12.67 -6.94
C LYS A 31 -19.31 11.26 -7.27
N LEU A 32 -20.58 10.95 -6.99
CA LEU A 32 -21.16 9.65 -7.34
C LEU A 32 -21.71 9.65 -8.75
N ILE A 33 -21.37 8.62 -9.51
CA ILE A 33 -21.81 8.39 -10.89
C ILE A 33 -22.50 7.03 -10.95
N GLU A 34 -23.72 6.99 -11.47
CA GLU A 34 -24.47 5.74 -11.66
C GLU A 34 -23.82 4.90 -12.77
N ALA A 35 -23.37 3.70 -12.42
CA ALA A 35 -22.57 2.85 -13.30
C ALA A 35 -23.24 1.51 -13.66
N LYS A 36 -24.30 1.11 -12.94
CA LYS A 36 -24.95 -0.22 -13.11
C LYS A 36 -25.32 -0.56 -14.55
N LYS A 37 -25.88 0.41 -15.29
CA LYS A 37 -26.32 0.21 -16.68
C LYS A 37 -25.16 0.12 -17.68
N TYR A 38 -23.93 0.37 -17.23
CA TYR A 38 -22.72 0.39 -18.03
C TYR A 38 -21.73 -0.71 -17.61
N ALA A 39 -22.17 -1.64 -16.77
CA ALA A 39 -21.39 -2.82 -16.36
C ALA A 39 -20.72 -3.50 -17.56
N GLY A 40 -19.43 -3.79 -17.44
CA GLY A 40 -18.58 -4.39 -18.48
C GLY A 40 -18.04 -3.43 -19.54
N LYS A 41 -18.51 -2.17 -19.60
CA LYS A 41 -17.97 -1.17 -20.55
C LYS A 41 -16.65 -0.58 -20.04
N GLN A 42 -15.79 -0.15 -20.97
CA GLN A 42 -14.67 0.73 -20.64
C GLN A 42 -15.19 2.13 -20.28
N PHE A 43 -14.53 2.80 -19.34
CA PHE A 43 -14.84 4.16 -18.94
C PHE A 43 -13.61 5.07 -18.95
N GLN A 44 -13.85 6.37 -19.00
CA GLN A 44 -12.89 7.43 -18.72
C GLN A 44 -13.51 8.43 -17.73
N LEU A 45 -12.83 8.68 -16.62
CA LEU A 45 -13.05 9.82 -15.75
C LEU A 45 -12.06 10.91 -16.17
N VAL A 46 -12.58 12.03 -16.65
CA VAL A 46 -11.79 13.13 -17.18
C VAL A 46 -12.04 14.36 -16.32
N VAL A 47 -10.97 15.02 -15.87
CA VAL A 47 -11.05 16.23 -15.03
C VAL A 47 -10.02 17.23 -15.50
N ASP A 48 -10.42 18.49 -15.60
CA ASP A 48 -9.47 19.58 -15.80
C ASP A 48 -8.98 20.05 -14.43
N ILE A 49 -7.65 20.15 -14.29
CA ILE A 49 -7.01 20.48 -13.01
C ILE A 49 -5.93 21.52 -13.27
N LYS A 50 -5.89 22.54 -12.41
CA LYS A 50 -4.79 23.49 -12.28
C LYS A 50 -4.32 23.43 -10.83
N SER A 51 -3.02 23.41 -10.60
CA SER A 51 -2.47 23.26 -9.25
C SER A 51 -1.28 24.18 -9.03
N GLN A 52 -1.30 24.89 -7.91
CA GLN A 52 -0.20 25.71 -7.41
C GLN A 52 0.16 25.26 -5.99
N PRO A 53 0.92 24.16 -5.86
CA PRO A 53 1.40 23.68 -4.56
C PRO A 53 2.26 24.75 -3.87
N ALA A 54 2.06 24.96 -2.57
CA ALA A 54 2.84 25.92 -1.77
C ALA A 54 4.05 25.29 -1.07
N ASP A 55 4.14 23.95 -1.04
CA ASP A 55 5.28 23.23 -0.48
C ASP A 55 5.58 21.94 -1.28
N SER A 56 6.72 21.32 -1.00
CA SER A 56 7.28 20.21 -1.79
C SER A 56 6.48 18.91 -1.74
N ILE A 57 5.62 18.76 -0.73
CA ILE A 57 4.78 17.58 -0.58
C ILE A 57 3.36 17.81 -1.07
N SER A 58 3.01 19.03 -1.48
CA SER A 58 1.67 19.42 -1.83
C SER A 58 1.29 19.00 -3.25
N GLY A 59 0.02 18.71 -3.47
CA GLY A 59 -0.46 18.34 -4.78
C GLY A 59 -1.93 17.94 -4.81
N SER A 60 -2.32 17.43 -5.96
CA SER A 60 -3.68 17.00 -6.22
C SER A 60 -3.70 15.68 -6.99
N ALA A 61 -4.80 14.95 -6.89
CA ALA A 61 -4.99 13.70 -7.60
C ALA A 61 -6.45 13.53 -8.00
N ILE A 62 -6.67 12.69 -9.00
CA ILE A 62 -7.99 12.16 -9.34
C ILE A 62 -8.01 10.66 -9.21
N MET A 63 -9.12 10.13 -8.70
CA MET A 63 -9.29 8.70 -8.50
C MET A 63 -10.70 8.26 -8.88
N SER A 64 -10.83 7.02 -9.31
CA SER A 64 -12.10 6.35 -9.47
C SER A 64 -12.15 5.08 -8.63
N LEU A 65 -13.26 4.89 -7.92
CA LEU A 65 -13.52 3.72 -7.10
C LEU A 65 -14.93 3.21 -7.36
N GLN A 66 -15.09 1.92 -7.68
CA GLN A 66 -16.40 1.35 -7.96
C GLN A 66 -17.00 0.73 -6.71
N THR A 67 -18.31 0.83 -6.56
CA THR A 67 -19.03 0.34 -5.39
C THR A 67 -20.21 -0.50 -5.85
N LYS A 68 -20.59 -1.48 -5.02
CA LYS A 68 -21.82 -2.25 -5.14
C LYS A 68 -23.02 -1.40 -4.70
N LYS A 69 -24.15 -2.06 -4.41
CA LYS A 69 -25.45 -1.42 -4.13
C LYS A 69 -25.40 -0.42 -2.96
N GLN A 70 -24.53 -0.62 -1.99
CA GLN A 70 -24.28 0.37 -0.93
C GLN A 70 -23.08 1.24 -1.32
N ASP A 71 -23.18 2.54 -1.09
CA ASP A 71 -22.15 3.51 -1.48
C ASP A 71 -20.77 3.20 -0.87
N TRP A 72 -20.70 2.42 0.21
CA TRP A 72 -19.47 2.10 0.96
C TRP A 72 -19.01 0.64 0.77
N ASP A 73 -19.69 -0.12 -0.10
CA ASP A 73 -19.38 -1.51 -0.40
C ASP A 73 -18.53 -1.58 -1.68
N TYR A 74 -17.21 -1.60 -1.53
CA TYR A 74 -16.27 -1.36 -2.63
C TYR A 74 -15.96 -2.60 -3.47
N ILE A 75 -15.64 -2.38 -4.75
CA ILE A 75 -15.08 -3.38 -5.64
C ILE A 75 -13.58 -3.10 -5.79
N ASN A 76 -12.78 -3.90 -5.09
CA ASN A 76 -11.36 -3.60 -4.85
C ASN A 76 -10.51 -3.64 -6.13
N SER A 77 -10.80 -4.56 -7.04
CA SER A 77 -10.11 -4.72 -8.33
C SER A 77 -10.36 -3.57 -9.32
N ALA A 78 -11.32 -2.69 -9.03
CA ALA A 78 -11.84 -1.73 -9.98
C ALA A 78 -11.38 -0.28 -9.70
N ARG A 79 -10.31 -0.13 -8.91
CA ARG A 79 -9.71 1.15 -8.52
C ARG A 79 -8.74 1.65 -9.59
N GLN A 80 -8.79 2.95 -9.86
CA GLN A 80 -7.87 3.62 -10.78
C GLN A 80 -7.58 5.03 -10.26
N GLY A 81 -6.41 5.59 -10.55
CA GLY A 81 -6.06 6.95 -10.11
C GLY A 81 -4.86 7.52 -10.83
N ALA A 82 -4.75 8.85 -10.79
CA ALA A 82 -3.65 9.59 -11.38
C ALA A 82 -3.26 10.78 -10.49
N MET A 83 -1.97 10.93 -10.26
CA MET A 83 -1.39 12.08 -9.57
C MET A 83 -1.20 13.24 -10.57
N VAL A 84 -1.45 14.47 -10.10
CA VAL A 84 -1.19 15.68 -10.88
C VAL A 84 0.25 16.12 -10.59
N PRO A 85 1.13 16.23 -11.60
CA PRO A 85 2.48 16.72 -11.41
C PRO A 85 2.50 18.12 -10.77
N SER A 86 3.42 18.34 -9.84
CA SER A 86 3.63 19.65 -9.20
C SER A 86 4.07 20.72 -10.21
N GLY A 87 3.65 21.97 -10.04
CA GLY A 87 4.11 23.10 -10.86
C GLY A 87 3.39 23.28 -12.20
N THR A 88 2.23 22.66 -12.39
CA THR A 88 1.36 22.89 -13.55
C THR A 88 0.67 24.25 -13.44
N ALA A 89 1.35 25.31 -13.89
CA ALA A 89 0.88 26.68 -13.78
C ALA A 89 -0.45 26.97 -14.53
N GLY A 90 -0.89 26.08 -15.43
CA GLY A 90 -2.12 26.20 -16.20
C GLY A 90 -3.02 24.97 -16.13
N TRP A 91 -4.22 25.10 -16.68
CA TRP A 91 -5.19 24.02 -16.78
C TRP A 91 -4.69 22.87 -17.66
N ASN A 92 -4.72 21.65 -17.12
CA ASN A 92 -4.42 20.43 -17.84
C ASN A 92 -5.57 19.42 -17.66
N THR A 93 -5.83 18.62 -18.68
CA THR A 93 -6.85 17.57 -18.61
C THR A 93 -6.22 16.25 -18.20
N TYR A 94 -6.70 15.68 -17.10
CA TYR A 94 -6.28 14.38 -16.58
C TYR A 94 -7.36 13.34 -16.82
N THR A 95 -6.96 12.14 -17.22
CA THR A 95 -7.87 11.04 -17.52
C THR A 95 -7.48 9.79 -16.76
N VAL A 96 -8.44 9.22 -16.05
CA VAL A 96 -8.37 7.91 -15.41
C VAL A 96 -9.27 6.97 -16.19
N SER A 97 -8.75 5.85 -16.66
CA SER A 97 -9.50 4.88 -17.49
C SER A 97 -9.59 3.53 -16.80
N GLY A 98 -10.62 2.77 -17.10
CA GLY A 98 -10.74 1.39 -16.62
C GLY A 98 -11.96 0.67 -17.17
N THR A 99 -12.25 -0.51 -16.63
CA THR A 99 -13.45 -1.29 -16.95
C THR A 99 -14.47 -1.17 -15.82
N ILE A 100 -15.74 -0.93 -16.13
CA ILE A 100 -16.82 -0.95 -15.15
C ILE A 100 -17.09 -2.40 -14.75
N ASP A 101 -16.98 -2.72 -13.48
CA ASP A 101 -17.17 -4.07 -12.96
C ASP A 101 -18.63 -4.52 -13.11
N ALA A 102 -18.84 -5.83 -13.26
CA ALA A 102 -20.17 -6.41 -13.43
C ALA A 102 -21.08 -6.18 -12.21
N GLU A 103 -20.50 -6.10 -11.01
CA GLU A 103 -21.22 -5.81 -9.77
C GLU A 103 -21.30 -4.30 -9.45
N ALA A 104 -20.67 -3.45 -10.26
CA ALA A 104 -20.61 -2.01 -10.01
C ALA A 104 -22.00 -1.39 -10.12
N HIS A 105 -22.44 -0.80 -9.02
CA HIS A 105 -23.64 0.02 -8.98
C HIS A 105 -23.31 1.48 -9.24
N LYS A 106 -22.27 1.99 -8.57
CA LYS A 106 -21.81 3.37 -8.68
C LYS A 106 -20.29 3.44 -8.83
N ILE A 107 -19.83 4.59 -9.33
CA ILE A 107 -18.43 4.98 -9.34
C ILE A 107 -18.29 6.27 -8.55
N TRP A 108 -17.34 6.27 -7.63
CA TRP A 108 -16.86 7.44 -6.93
C TRP A 108 -15.78 8.09 -7.77
N ALA A 109 -16.08 9.22 -8.40
CA ALA A 109 -15.09 10.12 -8.95
C ALA A 109 -14.58 11.02 -7.83
N MET A 110 -13.33 10.85 -7.44
CA MET A 110 -12.72 11.53 -6.30
C MET A 110 -11.75 12.61 -6.77
N LEU A 111 -11.90 13.80 -6.21
CA LEU A 111 -10.96 14.91 -6.32
C LEU A 111 -10.21 15.00 -4.99
N VAL A 112 -8.88 14.93 -5.05
CA VAL A 112 -8.06 14.89 -3.85
C VAL A 112 -7.05 16.02 -3.89
N THR A 113 -6.89 16.71 -2.77
CA THR A 113 -5.77 17.62 -2.53
C THR A 113 -5.04 17.20 -1.26
N TYR A 114 -3.74 17.43 -1.24
CA TYR A 114 -2.92 17.21 -0.07
C TYR A 114 -1.89 18.33 0.05
N GLY A 115 -1.60 18.72 1.29
CA GLY A 115 -0.71 19.83 1.60
C GLY A 115 -1.34 21.21 1.52
N ASN A 116 -0.48 22.21 1.32
CA ASN A 116 -0.81 23.62 1.20
C ASN A 116 -0.74 24.11 -0.26
N GLY A 117 -1.46 25.17 -0.55
CA GLY A 117 -1.51 25.82 -1.85
C GLY A 117 -2.91 25.87 -2.42
N ASP A 118 -2.97 26.13 -3.71
CA ASP A 118 -4.21 26.40 -4.42
C ASP A 118 -4.45 25.34 -5.49
N PHE A 119 -5.63 24.75 -5.47
CA PHE A 119 -6.02 23.66 -6.35
C PHE A 119 -7.36 23.97 -6.98
N TRP A 120 -7.42 23.93 -8.30
CA TRP A 120 -8.64 24.21 -9.05
C TRP A 120 -9.07 23.00 -9.84
N PHE A 121 -10.38 22.74 -9.82
CA PHE A 121 -10.99 21.62 -10.50
C PHE A 121 -12.16 22.10 -11.36
N ASP A 122 -12.25 21.56 -12.56
CA ASP A 122 -13.33 21.86 -13.49
C ASP A 122 -13.60 20.66 -14.42
N ALA A 123 -14.72 20.69 -15.12
CA ALA A 123 -15.08 19.78 -16.19
C ALA A 123 -14.93 18.29 -15.82
N VAL A 124 -15.44 17.91 -14.64
CA VAL A 124 -15.54 16.51 -14.20
C VAL A 124 -16.52 15.78 -15.12
N ARG A 125 -15.97 15.01 -16.06
CA ARG A 125 -16.71 14.30 -17.10
C ARG A 125 -16.50 12.81 -16.93
N PHE A 126 -17.54 12.05 -17.24
CA PHE A 126 -17.48 10.60 -17.27
C PHE A 126 -17.87 10.13 -18.64
N LYS A 127 -17.05 9.29 -19.26
CA LYS A 127 -17.28 8.76 -20.60
C LYS A 127 -17.32 7.25 -20.56
N ILE A 128 -18.14 6.66 -21.41
CA ILE A 128 -18.17 5.21 -21.65
C ILE A 128 -17.78 4.93 -23.09
N LYS A 129 -17.14 3.79 -23.32
CA LYS A 129 -16.80 3.36 -24.68
C LYS A 129 -18.02 2.75 -25.36
N GLU A 130 -18.34 3.24 -26.55
CA GLU A 130 -19.44 2.74 -27.40
C GLU A 130 -18.93 2.56 -28.84
N GLY A 131 -18.84 1.30 -29.28
CA GLY A 131 -18.18 0.96 -30.54
C GLY A 131 -16.71 1.39 -30.52
N GLU A 132 -16.31 2.18 -31.52
CA GLU A 132 -14.96 2.75 -31.62
C GLU A 132 -14.81 4.10 -30.89
N GLY A 133 -15.93 4.70 -30.43
CA GLY A 133 -15.96 6.04 -29.85
C GLY A 133 -16.17 6.08 -28.33
N TRP A 134 -16.16 7.31 -27.79
CA TRP A 134 -16.47 7.61 -26.40
C TRP A 134 -17.73 8.46 -26.32
N THR A 135 -18.68 8.05 -25.48
CA THR A 135 -19.94 8.77 -25.24
C THR A 135 -19.89 9.41 -23.85
N ASP A 136 -20.13 10.72 -23.78
CA ASP A 136 -20.23 11.45 -22.51
C ASP A 136 -21.50 11.05 -21.75
N ILE A 137 -21.31 10.69 -20.48
CA ILE A 137 -22.36 10.46 -19.50
C ILE A 137 -22.50 11.73 -18.65
N PRO A 138 -23.71 12.29 -18.53
CA PRO A 138 -23.92 13.47 -17.71
C PRO A 138 -23.48 13.25 -16.26
N VAL A 139 -22.53 14.08 -15.82
CA VAL A 139 -22.15 14.21 -14.41
C VAL A 139 -22.83 15.45 -13.88
N GLU A 140 -23.82 15.28 -13.00
CA GLU A 140 -24.58 16.41 -12.46
C GLU A 140 -23.64 17.44 -11.81
N ASN A 141 -23.67 18.69 -12.28
CA ASN A 141 -22.84 19.77 -11.72
C ASN A 141 -21.33 19.43 -11.65
N GLY A 142 -20.83 18.61 -12.58
CA GLY A 142 -19.40 18.28 -12.68
C GLY A 142 -18.54 19.43 -13.21
N ASP A 143 -19.18 20.44 -13.80
CA ASP A 143 -18.63 21.71 -14.29
C ASP A 143 -18.79 22.85 -13.27
N PHE A 144 -19.38 22.59 -12.09
CA PHE A 144 -19.60 23.56 -11.02
C PHE A 144 -20.48 24.79 -11.35
N GLU A 145 -20.98 24.94 -12.58
CA GLU A 145 -21.79 26.08 -13.04
C GLU A 145 -23.13 26.25 -12.30
N LYS A 146 -23.63 25.17 -11.69
CA LYS A 146 -24.88 25.17 -10.91
C LYS A 146 -24.61 25.20 -9.39
N SER A 147 -23.34 25.34 -8.98
CA SER A 147 -22.97 25.54 -7.59
C SER A 147 -23.23 27.01 -7.18
N PRO A 148 -24.03 27.25 -6.14
CA PRO A 148 -24.16 28.60 -5.58
C PRO A 148 -22.91 28.96 -4.78
N ALA A 149 -22.56 30.25 -4.71
CA ALA A 149 -21.39 30.70 -3.94
C ALA A 149 -21.43 30.30 -2.47
N GLN A 150 -22.63 30.17 -1.88
CA GLN A 150 -22.82 29.73 -0.48
C GLN A 150 -22.63 28.22 -0.29
N ASN A 151 -22.60 27.44 -1.38
CA ASN A 151 -22.35 25.99 -1.35
C ASN A 151 -21.52 25.57 -2.59
N PRO A 152 -20.21 25.90 -2.60
CA PRO A 152 -19.30 25.61 -3.72
C PRO A 152 -19.25 24.11 -4.06
N LEU A 153 -19.44 23.25 -3.05
CA LEU A 153 -19.35 21.80 -3.13
C LEU A 153 -20.71 21.11 -3.40
N LYS A 154 -21.70 21.86 -3.90
CA LYS A 154 -23.05 21.32 -4.15
C LYS A 154 -22.99 20.10 -5.06
N GLY A 155 -23.49 18.98 -4.54
CA GLY A 155 -23.54 17.70 -5.26
C GLY A 155 -22.29 16.82 -5.11
N PHE A 156 -21.33 17.22 -4.28
CA PHE A 156 -20.21 16.38 -3.83
C PHE A 156 -20.47 15.87 -2.41
N LYS A 157 -19.92 14.70 -2.09
CA LYS A 157 -19.89 14.09 -0.76
C LYS A 157 -18.52 14.29 -0.10
N ASN A 158 -18.44 13.98 1.20
CA ASN A 158 -17.25 14.12 2.03
C ASN A 158 -16.74 15.57 2.17
N THR A 159 -17.68 16.52 2.15
CA THR A 159 -17.41 17.96 2.19
C THR A 159 -16.84 18.44 3.53
N GLU A 160 -16.99 17.65 4.60
CA GLU A 160 -16.36 17.88 5.91
C GLU A 160 -14.83 17.99 5.83
N SER A 161 -14.21 17.30 4.86
CA SER A 161 -12.77 17.41 4.64
C SER A 161 -12.34 18.82 4.20
N ALA A 162 -13.23 19.56 3.55
CA ALA A 162 -13.01 20.94 3.11
C ALA A 162 -13.41 21.99 4.16
N THR A 163 -13.92 21.57 5.33
CA THR A 163 -14.21 22.48 6.46
C THR A 163 -13.15 22.42 7.54
N LYS A 164 -12.03 21.74 7.28
CA LYS A 164 -10.88 21.69 8.18
C LYS A 164 -10.28 23.08 8.35
N LYS A 165 -9.68 23.33 9.52
CA LYS A 165 -8.97 24.59 9.78
C LYS A 165 -7.86 24.77 8.74
N GLY A 166 -7.82 25.95 8.11
CA GLY A 166 -6.84 26.27 7.07
C GLY A 166 -7.24 25.81 5.67
N VAL A 167 -8.42 25.21 5.50
CA VAL A 167 -8.95 24.84 4.17
C VAL A 167 -10.18 25.70 3.87
N THR A 168 -10.24 26.24 2.66
CA THR A 168 -11.44 26.87 2.13
C THR A 168 -11.78 26.31 0.76
N ALA A 169 -13.09 26.14 0.52
CA ALA A 169 -13.63 25.85 -0.80
C ALA A 169 -14.38 27.07 -1.29
N SER A 170 -14.14 27.49 -2.53
CA SER A 170 -14.78 28.64 -3.16
C SER A 170 -15.06 28.38 -4.63
N LEU A 171 -15.79 29.29 -5.28
CA LEU A 171 -16.01 29.26 -6.73
C LEU A 171 -15.35 30.49 -7.35
N GLU A 172 -14.59 30.26 -8.40
CA GLU A 172 -13.91 31.31 -9.15
C GLU A 172 -14.31 31.29 -10.63
N LYS A 173 -13.89 32.32 -11.37
CA LYS A 173 -14.12 32.47 -12.81
C LYS A 173 -12.86 33.01 -13.47
N GLU A 174 -12.59 32.55 -14.69
CA GLU A 174 -11.43 32.94 -15.48
C GLU A 174 -11.89 33.26 -16.91
N ARG A 175 -11.38 34.31 -17.55
CA ARG A 175 -11.85 34.68 -18.90
C ARG A 175 -11.64 33.53 -19.89
N GLY A 176 -12.72 33.03 -20.49
CA GLY A 176 -12.68 31.91 -21.44
C GLY A 176 -12.88 30.54 -20.81
N ARG A 177 -12.98 30.46 -19.48
CA ARG A 177 -13.48 29.32 -18.71
C ARG A 177 -14.71 29.78 -17.91
N GLY A 178 -15.60 28.86 -17.61
CA GLY A 178 -16.77 29.17 -16.81
C GLY A 178 -16.44 29.31 -15.32
N GLN A 179 -17.41 28.99 -14.48
CA GLN A 179 -17.21 28.83 -13.05
C GLN A 179 -16.47 27.52 -12.75
N PHE A 180 -15.57 27.52 -11.79
CA PHE A 180 -14.86 26.31 -11.36
C PHE A 180 -14.65 26.30 -9.85
N LEU A 181 -14.36 25.11 -9.32
CA LEU A 181 -14.06 24.91 -7.92
C LEU A 181 -12.62 25.31 -7.62
N HIS A 182 -12.43 26.06 -6.54
CA HIS A 182 -11.14 26.37 -5.95
C HIS A 182 -11.09 25.81 -4.53
N ILE A 183 -10.02 25.07 -4.23
CA ILE A 183 -9.65 24.63 -2.89
C ILE A 183 -8.35 25.32 -2.53
N HIS A 184 -8.41 26.19 -1.52
CA HIS A 184 -7.23 26.78 -0.91
C HIS A 184 -6.92 26.05 0.39
N ALA A 185 -5.65 25.75 0.61
CA ALA A 185 -5.15 25.14 1.83
C ALA A 185 -3.92 25.89 2.34
N GLU A 186 -3.93 26.28 3.61
CA GLU A 186 -2.81 26.94 4.27
C GLU A 186 -2.70 26.51 5.74
N GLY A 187 -1.51 26.67 6.32
CA GLY A 187 -1.25 26.31 7.71
C GLY A 187 -1.35 24.81 8.00
N GLY A 188 -1.42 23.98 6.96
CA GLY A 188 -1.31 22.54 7.04
C GLY A 188 0.07 22.15 7.54
N MET A 189 0.11 21.45 8.68
CA MET A 189 1.37 20.94 9.22
C MET A 189 1.64 19.57 8.64
N ILE A 190 2.91 19.32 8.32
CA ILE A 190 3.36 17.98 7.98
C ILE A 190 3.38 17.14 9.25
N VAL A 191 2.43 16.22 9.40
CA VAL A 191 2.29 15.46 10.65
C VAL A 191 3.36 14.37 10.77
N ASN A 192 4.08 14.04 9.68
CA ASN A 192 5.32 13.25 9.64
C ASN A 192 6.08 13.48 8.30
N SER A 193 7.38 13.84 8.35
CA SER A 193 8.12 14.47 7.23
C SER A 193 8.84 13.55 6.25
N VAL A 194 8.66 12.23 6.34
CA VAL A 194 9.48 11.27 5.58
C VAL A 194 8.61 10.39 4.68
N LEU A 195 8.82 10.49 3.37
CA LEU A 195 8.19 9.62 2.37
C LEU A 195 8.90 8.26 2.31
N TYR A 196 8.62 7.38 3.27
CA TYR A 196 9.16 6.02 3.29
C TYR A 196 8.81 5.24 2.01
N GLY A 197 9.80 4.60 1.39
CA GLY A 197 9.70 3.96 0.08
C GLY A 197 9.80 4.93 -1.11
N ASN A 198 9.88 6.23 -0.84
CA ASN A 198 10.13 7.26 -1.84
C ASN A 198 11.03 8.39 -1.32
N ASN A 199 12.09 8.05 -0.59
CA ASN A 199 13.05 9.01 -0.07
C ASN A 199 14.39 8.90 -0.82
N ALA A 200 14.75 9.94 -1.57
CA ALA A 200 16.00 9.97 -2.33
C ALA A 200 17.25 10.15 -1.46
N GLU A 201 17.13 10.77 -0.27
CA GLU A 201 18.25 10.99 0.64
C GLU A 201 18.61 9.73 1.43
N ALA A 202 17.59 8.96 1.82
CA ALA A 202 17.76 7.70 2.53
C ALA A 202 17.90 6.49 1.61
N GLY A 203 17.47 6.61 0.36
CA GLY A 203 17.28 5.50 -0.57
C GLY A 203 18.47 5.20 -1.46
N SER A 204 18.75 3.91 -1.65
CA SER A 204 19.76 3.42 -2.58
C SER A 204 19.34 2.08 -3.17
N TYR A 205 20.13 1.57 -4.12
CA TYR A 205 19.89 0.29 -4.77
C TYR A 205 21.12 -0.61 -4.65
N VAL A 206 20.89 -1.91 -4.48
CA VAL A 206 21.89 -2.96 -4.70
C VAL A 206 21.46 -3.83 -5.88
N THR A 207 22.41 -4.27 -6.70
CA THR A 207 22.10 -5.21 -7.79
C THR A 207 22.27 -6.64 -7.29
N SER A 208 21.19 -7.44 -7.34
CA SER A 208 21.19 -8.87 -7.03
C SER A 208 20.58 -9.67 -8.17
N ALA A 209 21.34 -10.64 -8.70
CA ALA A 209 20.91 -11.53 -9.79
C ALA A 209 20.20 -10.80 -10.96
N GLY A 210 20.74 -9.66 -11.39
CA GLY A 210 20.19 -8.88 -12.50
C GLY A 210 19.03 -7.94 -12.15
N THR A 211 18.67 -7.80 -10.88
CA THR A 211 17.59 -6.91 -10.42
C THR A 211 18.11 -5.91 -9.41
N LYS A 212 17.60 -4.68 -9.49
CA LYS A 212 17.90 -3.63 -8.52
C LYS A 212 16.95 -3.73 -7.34
N ILE A 213 17.50 -3.99 -6.16
CA ILE A 213 16.77 -4.04 -4.90
C ILE A 213 16.92 -2.68 -4.22
N TYR A 214 15.81 -1.96 -4.11
CA TYR A 214 15.72 -0.69 -3.42
C TYR A 214 15.66 -0.89 -1.90
N TYR A 215 16.40 -0.07 -1.19
CA TYR A 215 16.35 -0.01 0.27
C TYR A 215 16.52 1.43 0.73
N GLU A 216 16.03 1.72 1.92
CA GLU A 216 16.24 2.99 2.62
C GLU A 216 16.88 2.76 3.98
N ILE A 217 17.76 3.68 4.39
CA ILE A 217 18.43 3.63 5.71
C ILE A 217 18.00 4.80 6.57
N TYR A 218 17.59 4.52 7.80
CA TYR A 218 17.17 5.51 8.79
C TYR A 218 17.80 5.28 10.16
N GLY A 219 18.04 6.36 10.90
CA GLY A 219 18.60 6.29 12.25
C GLY A 219 20.06 5.83 12.28
N GLN A 220 20.52 5.50 13.48
CA GLN A 220 21.88 5.05 13.78
C GLN A 220 21.85 3.98 14.88
N GLY A 221 22.97 3.27 15.07
CA GLY A 221 23.10 2.22 16.08
C GLY A 221 23.15 0.81 15.48
N GLU A 222 22.69 -0.18 16.25
CA GLU A 222 22.66 -1.58 15.82
C GLU A 222 21.81 -1.74 14.54
N PRO A 223 22.27 -2.50 13.54
CA PRO A 223 21.56 -2.68 12.28
C PRO A 223 20.28 -3.51 12.46
N LEU A 224 19.17 -2.99 11.93
CA LEU A 224 17.84 -3.60 11.99
C LEU A 224 17.23 -3.67 10.58
N LEU A 225 17.17 -4.87 10.01
CA LEU A 225 16.55 -5.14 8.71
C LEU A 225 15.03 -5.29 8.85
N LEU A 226 14.26 -4.58 8.02
CA LEU A 226 12.80 -4.68 7.97
C LEU A 226 12.33 -5.24 6.62
N LEU A 227 11.54 -6.32 6.65
CA LEU A 227 11.03 -7.02 5.46
C LEU A 227 9.50 -7.09 5.46
N HIS A 228 8.87 -6.44 4.47
CA HIS A 228 7.41 -6.27 4.39
C HIS A 228 6.71 -7.53 3.86
N GLY A 229 5.38 -7.55 3.95
CA GLY A 229 4.52 -8.62 3.42
C GLY A 229 4.28 -8.54 1.91
N ASN A 230 3.62 -9.57 1.33
CA ASN A 230 3.30 -9.63 -0.09
C ASN A 230 2.45 -8.44 -0.57
N GLY A 231 2.75 -7.92 -1.75
CA GLY A 231 2.07 -6.76 -2.33
C GLY A 231 2.34 -5.46 -1.57
N GLY A 232 3.31 -5.45 -0.66
CA GLY A 232 3.69 -4.30 0.15
C GLY A 232 4.90 -3.53 -0.38
N SER A 233 5.44 -2.66 0.47
CA SER A 233 6.68 -1.91 0.24
C SER A 233 7.28 -1.48 1.59
N ILE A 234 8.42 -0.78 1.58
CA ILE A 234 9.01 -0.07 2.72
C ILE A 234 7.95 0.73 3.48
N SER A 235 7.01 1.35 2.75
CA SER A 235 5.98 2.20 3.35
C SER A 235 4.99 1.44 4.25
N SER A 236 4.89 0.11 4.12
CA SER A 236 4.13 -0.75 5.03
C SER A 236 4.65 -0.71 6.47
N PHE A 237 5.91 -0.30 6.67
CA PHE A 237 6.54 -0.15 7.98
C PHE A 237 6.67 1.30 8.43
N ALA A 238 5.93 2.27 7.87
CA ALA A 238 6.10 3.68 8.23
C ALA A 238 6.12 3.93 9.76
N GLY A 239 5.17 3.35 10.50
CA GLY A 239 5.11 3.48 11.96
C GLY A 239 6.25 2.75 12.70
N GLN A 240 6.77 1.66 12.12
CA GLN A 240 7.90 0.91 12.66
C GLN A 240 9.22 1.65 12.40
N ILE A 241 9.44 2.15 11.18
CA ILE A 241 10.64 2.91 10.82
C ILE A 241 10.78 4.14 11.71
N GLU A 242 9.69 4.89 11.90
CA GLU A 242 9.67 6.06 12.79
C GLU A 242 10.05 5.70 14.24
N ALA A 243 9.48 4.61 14.77
CA ALA A 243 9.73 4.20 16.15
C ALA A 243 11.13 3.59 16.35
N PHE A 244 11.57 2.74 15.43
CA PHE A 244 12.80 1.95 15.56
C PHE A 244 14.04 2.77 15.23
N SER A 245 13.95 3.72 14.29
CA SER A 245 15.09 4.59 13.91
C SER A 245 15.60 5.48 15.05
N LYS A 246 14.82 5.62 16.13
CA LYS A 246 15.25 6.30 17.37
C LYS A 246 16.38 5.57 18.10
N ASN A 247 16.53 4.25 17.89
CA ASN A 247 17.52 3.42 18.62
C ASN A 247 18.33 2.49 17.71
N TYR A 248 17.92 2.30 16.46
CA TYR A 248 18.53 1.36 15.53
C TYR A 248 18.86 2.02 14.19
N LYS A 249 19.87 1.48 13.51
CA LYS A 249 20.09 1.75 12.08
C LYS A 249 19.13 0.87 11.29
N VAL A 250 17.95 1.40 11.01
CA VAL A 250 16.89 0.71 10.27
C VAL A 250 17.26 0.63 8.79
N ILE A 251 17.22 -0.57 8.24
CA ILE A 251 17.42 -0.89 6.83
C ILE A 251 16.09 -1.44 6.34
N ALA A 252 15.26 -0.61 5.71
CA ALA A 252 13.97 -1.02 5.19
C ALA A 252 14.10 -1.33 3.70
N VAL A 253 13.55 -2.46 3.25
CA VAL A 253 13.81 -2.96 1.90
C VAL A 253 12.51 -3.19 1.15
N ASP A 254 12.46 -2.73 -0.10
CA ASP A 254 11.47 -3.18 -1.05
C ASP A 254 11.94 -4.52 -1.61
N THR A 255 11.25 -5.61 -1.29
CA THR A 255 11.63 -6.93 -1.78
C THR A 255 11.41 -7.05 -3.29
N ARG A 256 12.13 -7.98 -3.94
CA ARG A 256 12.12 -8.15 -5.40
C ARG A 256 10.69 -8.20 -5.97
N GLY A 257 10.47 -7.44 -7.04
CA GLY A 257 9.17 -7.33 -7.71
C GLY A 257 8.16 -6.44 -7.00
N GLN A 258 8.53 -5.77 -5.91
CA GLN A 258 7.64 -4.98 -5.08
C GLN A 258 8.22 -3.59 -4.81
N GLY A 259 7.37 -2.62 -4.48
CA GLY A 259 7.77 -1.22 -4.31
C GLY A 259 8.59 -0.69 -5.49
N LYS A 260 9.78 -0.15 -5.22
CA LYS A 260 10.74 0.34 -6.21
C LYS A 260 11.70 -0.73 -6.75
N SER A 261 11.64 -1.95 -6.25
CA SER A 261 12.48 -3.08 -6.67
C SER A 261 11.89 -3.79 -7.89
N LEU A 262 11.77 -3.06 -9.00
CA LEU A 262 11.15 -3.57 -10.22
C LEU A 262 11.92 -4.78 -10.76
N ASP A 263 11.20 -5.89 -10.96
CA ASP A 263 11.76 -7.13 -11.52
C ASP A 263 11.30 -7.31 -12.97
N THR A 264 12.24 -7.16 -13.90
CA THR A 264 12.01 -7.34 -15.35
C THR A 264 12.35 -8.76 -15.82
N THR A 265 12.60 -9.69 -14.90
CA THR A 265 12.83 -11.10 -15.24
C THR A 265 11.48 -11.79 -15.48
N THR A 266 11.52 -13.04 -15.96
CA THR A 266 10.32 -13.84 -16.21
C THR A 266 10.23 -15.07 -15.29
N SER A 267 11.23 -15.30 -14.44
CA SER A 267 11.30 -16.45 -13.55
C SER A 267 10.30 -16.33 -12.39
N TYR A 268 9.80 -17.47 -11.89
CA TYR A 268 8.98 -17.48 -10.68
C TYR A 268 9.76 -16.95 -9.48
N PHE A 269 9.07 -16.26 -8.58
CA PHE A 269 9.64 -15.84 -7.30
C PHE A 269 9.69 -17.00 -6.30
N SER A 270 10.65 -16.94 -5.38
CA SER A 270 10.72 -17.81 -4.21
C SER A 270 11.28 -17.05 -3.02
N TYR A 271 10.90 -17.44 -1.81
CA TYR A 271 11.46 -16.81 -0.61
C TYR A 271 12.95 -17.11 -0.43
N ASN A 272 13.45 -18.20 -1.00
CA ASN A 272 14.89 -18.49 -1.06
C ASN A 272 15.64 -17.43 -1.86
N GLN A 273 15.12 -17.05 -3.03
CA GLN A 273 15.69 -15.96 -3.83
C GLN A 273 15.65 -14.64 -3.06
N PHE A 274 14.55 -14.36 -2.35
CA PHE A 274 14.45 -13.13 -1.54
C PHE A 274 15.45 -13.12 -0.39
N ALA A 275 15.72 -14.27 0.25
CA ALA A 275 16.76 -14.39 1.28
C ALA A 275 18.16 -14.17 0.70
N ASP A 276 18.42 -14.67 -0.51
CA ASP A 276 19.68 -14.47 -1.22
C ASP A 276 19.89 -12.99 -1.59
N ASP A 277 18.82 -12.31 -2.01
CA ASP A 277 18.83 -10.87 -2.24
C ASP A 277 19.18 -10.08 -0.97
N MET A 278 18.65 -10.49 0.18
CA MET A 278 18.97 -9.84 1.46
C MET A 278 20.41 -10.10 1.88
N LYS A 279 20.95 -11.29 1.65
CA LYS A 279 22.38 -11.55 1.88
C LYS A 279 23.24 -10.63 1.01
N VAL A 280 22.93 -10.50 -0.28
CA VAL A 280 23.67 -9.60 -1.20
C VAL A 280 23.62 -8.15 -0.70
N LEU A 281 22.45 -7.68 -0.25
CA LEU A 281 22.30 -6.37 0.36
C LEU A 281 23.19 -6.22 1.60
N LEU A 282 23.12 -7.14 2.56
CA LEU A 282 23.91 -7.09 3.77
C LEU A 282 25.42 -7.14 3.49
N ASP A 283 25.86 -7.96 2.54
CA ASP A 283 27.25 -8.01 2.08
C ASP A 283 27.72 -6.66 1.52
N SER A 284 26.89 -6.03 0.67
CA SER A 284 27.19 -4.71 0.07
C SER A 284 27.29 -3.59 1.10
N LEU A 285 26.59 -3.73 2.23
CA LEU A 285 26.62 -2.80 3.35
C LEU A 285 27.71 -3.16 4.37
N HIS A 286 28.44 -4.25 4.15
CA HIS A 286 29.42 -4.84 5.07
C HIS A 286 28.84 -5.15 6.45
N LEU A 287 27.59 -5.63 6.48
CA LEU A 287 26.86 -5.96 7.70
C LEU A 287 26.74 -7.48 7.88
N LYS A 288 27.04 -7.93 9.10
CA LYS A 288 26.70 -9.26 9.62
C LYS A 288 26.03 -9.09 10.97
N GLN A 289 25.43 -10.17 11.48
CA GLN A 289 24.78 -10.17 12.80
C GLN A 289 23.73 -9.06 12.97
N VAL A 290 22.91 -8.84 11.93
CA VAL A 290 21.82 -7.86 12.00
C VAL A 290 20.65 -8.41 12.81
N SER A 291 19.89 -7.51 13.45
CA SER A 291 18.54 -7.87 13.89
C SER A 291 17.59 -7.77 12.71
N LEU A 292 16.57 -8.62 12.65
CA LEU A 292 15.60 -8.68 11.56
C LEU A 292 14.19 -8.66 12.12
N VAL A 293 13.31 -7.85 11.51
CA VAL A 293 11.85 -7.91 11.73
C VAL A 293 11.19 -8.16 10.38
N GLY A 294 10.58 -9.33 10.25
CA GLY A 294 9.89 -9.77 9.04
C GLY A 294 8.40 -9.96 9.32
N TRP A 295 7.57 -9.45 8.42
CA TRP A 295 6.11 -9.61 8.49
C TRP A 295 5.59 -10.34 7.26
N SER A 296 4.79 -11.39 7.47
CA SER A 296 4.18 -12.21 6.41
C SER A 296 5.26 -12.80 5.49
N ASP A 297 5.25 -12.49 4.19
CA ASP A 297 6.34 -12.79 3.24
C ASP A 297 7.73 -12.44 3.79
N GLY A 298 7.88 -11.26 4.40
CA GLY A 298 9.13 -10.85 5.02
C GLY A 298 9.52 -11.71 6.22
N GLY A 299 8.54 -12.29 6.92
CA GLY A 299 8.75 -13.30 7.96
C GLY A 299 9.25 -14.63 7.38
N ASN A 300 8.69 -15.06 6.26
CA ASN A 300 9.14 -16.25 5.52
C ASN A 300 10.57 -16.08 5.00
N THR A 301 10.88 -14.93 4.39
CA THR A 301 12.23 -14.56 3.97
C THR A 301 13.18 -14.47 5.16
N GLY A 302 12.74 -13.92 6.29
CA GLY A 302 13.52 -13.84 7.52
C GLY A 302 13.88 -15.21 8.09
N LEU A 303 12.94 -16.15 8.12
CA LEU A 303 13.19 -17.54 8.51
C LEU A 303 14.25 -18.19 7.64
N LEU A 304 14.16 -18.04 6.31
CA LEU A 304 15.15 -18.59 5.37
C LEU A 304 16.51 -17.92 5.48
N LEU A 305 16.57 -16.60 5.64
CA LEU A 305 17.83 -15.89 5.83
C LEU A 305 18.53 -16.36 7.10
N ALA A 306 17.80 -16.49 8.21
CA ALA A 306 18.35 -16.92 9.49
C ALA A 306 18.79 -18.39 9.51
N SER A 307 18.07 -19.29 8.83
CA SER A 307 18.42 -20.72 8.79
C SER A 307 19.52 -21.04 7.76
N LYS A 308 19.48 -20.39 6.59
CA LYS A 308 20.45 -20.58 5.49
C LYS A 308 21.76 -19.85 5.73
N TYR A 309 21.71 -18.69 6.39
CA TYR A 309 22.86 -17.83 6.65
C TYR A 309 22.93 -17.41 8.13
N PRO A 310 23.13 -18.37 9.07
CA PRO A 310 23.04 -18.13 10.51
C PRO A 310 24.02 -17.06 11.04
N ASP A 311 25.14 -16.81 10.36
CA ASP A 311 26.10 -15.77 10.74
C ASP A 311 25.62 -14.34 10.45
N TYR A 312 24.52 -14.17 9.70
CA TYR A 312 24.00 -12.86 9.30
C TYR A 312 22.92 -12.34 10.22
N VAL A 313 22.23 -13.20 10.98
CA VAL A 313 21.08 -12.81 11.79
C VAL A 313 21.36 -13.04 13.27
N LYS A 314 21.44 -11.95 14.03
CA LYS A 314 21.64 -11.97 15.49
C LYS A 314 20.32 -12.20 16.23
N LYS A 315 19.27 -11.52 15.77
CA LYS A 315 17.91 -11.64 16.30
C LYS A 315 16.91 -11.68 15.17
N LEU A 316 15.92 -12.55 15.29
CA LEU A 316 14.82 -12.66 14.35
C LEU A 316 13.50 -12.40 15.07
N VAL A 317 12.75 -11.41 14.59
CA VAL A 317 11.32 -11.29 14.85
C VAL A 317 10.59 -11.69 13.57
N THR A 318 9.77 -12.73 13.64
CA THR A 318 8.97 -13.19 12.51
C THR A 318 7.49 -13.15 12.89
N MET A 319 6.70 -12.38 12.15
CA MET A 319 5.27 -12.16 12.41
C MET A 319 4.43 -12.72 11.27
N GLY A 320 3.48 -13.60 11.57
CA GLY A 320 2.54 -14.13 10.58
C GLY A 320 3.20 -14.92 9.46
N ALA A 321 4.31 -15.62 9.75
CA ALA A 321 5.01 -16.46 8.79
C ALA A 321 4.38 -17.84 8.67
N ASN A 322 4.64 -18.52 7.54
CA ASN A 322 4.25 -19.90 7.30
C ASN A 322 5.40 -20.68 6.66
N LEU A 323 5.49 -21.97 6.98
CA LEU A 323 6.46 -22.89 6.36
C LEU A 323 6.05 -23.43 4.99
N ASN A 324 4.74 -23.46 4.71
CA ASN A 324 4.17 -23.95 3.45
C ASN A 324 2.75 -23.40 3.21
N PRO A 325 2.25 -23.41 1.96
CA PRO A 325 0.90 -22.94 1.62
C PRO A 325 -0.17 -24.04 1.76
N SER A 326 -0.12 -24.87 2.81
CA SER A 326 -1.13 -25.92 3.04
C SER A 326 -2.31 -25.45 3.90
N ASP A 327 -3.41 -26.21 3.89
CA ASP A 327 -4.57 -25.93 4.77
C ASP A 327 -4.35 -26.29 6.25
N LYS A 328 -3.16 -26.79 6.60
CA LYS A 328 -2.66 -26.89 7.98
C LYS A 328 -1.89 -25.65 8.43
N ALA A 329 -1.48 -24.81 7.47
CA ALA A 329 -0.72 -23.62 7.73
C ALA A 329 -1.59 -22.36 7.71
N LEU A 330 -2.55 -22.30 6.78
CA LEU A 330 -3.43 -21.16 6.55
C LEU A 330 -4.90 -21.60 6.47
N ASP A 331 -5.82 -20.67 6.75
CA ASP A 331 -7.24 -20.93 6.52
C ASP A 331 -7.50 -21.28 5.05
N LYS A 332 -8.09 -22.46 4.84
CA LYS A 332 -8.45 -23.00 3.53
C LYS A 332 -9.27 -22.05 2.65
N LYS A 333 -10.09 -21.19 3.25
CA LYS A 333 -10.87 -20.17 2.54
C LYS A 333 -9.95 -19.14 1.90
N ILE A 334 -8.87 -18.75 2.57
CA ILE A 334 -7.88 -17.81 2.05
C ILE A 334 -7.15 -18.42 0.86
N LEU A 335 -6.66 -19.66 0.99
CA LEU A 335 -6.02 -20.37 -0.12
C LEU A 335 -6.93 -20.49 -1.35
N LYS A 336 -8.21 -20.82 -1.14
CA LYS A 336 -9.21 -20.88 -2.21
C LYS A 336 -9.46 -19.50 -2.84
N GLN A 337 -9.50 -18.45 -2.04
CA GLN A 337 -9.70 -17.08 -2.52
C GLN A 337 -8.50 -16.63 -3.37
N VAL A 338 -7.27 -16.80 -2.88
CA VAL A 338 -6.04 -16.47 -3.63
C VAL A 338 -5.98 -17.25 -4.95
N ALA A 339 -6.32 -18.55 -4.94
CA ALA A 339 -6.37 -19.35 -6.17
C ALA A 339 -7.42 -18.87 -7.17
N LYS A 340 -8.59 -18.43 -6.68
CA LYS A 340 -9.64 -17.84 -7.50
C LYS A 340 -9.17 -16.51 -8.10
N ASP A 341 -8.66 -15.60 -7.26
CA ASP A 341 -8.20 -14.27 -7.68
C ASP A 341 -7.08 -14.38 -8.71
N LEU A 342 -6.12 -15.29 -8.50
CA LEU A 342 -5.06 -15.57 -9.46
C LEU A 342 -5.61 -16.05 -10.80
N LYS A 343 -6.60 -16.95 -10.79
CA LYS A 343 -7.23 -17.44 -12.03
C LYS A 343 -7.93 -16.30 -12.77
N GLU A 344 -8.62 -15.42 -12.05
CA GLU A 344 -9.31 -14.25 -12.61
C GLU A 344 -8.30 -13.23 -13.17
N MET A 345 -7.22 -12.94 -12.45
CA MET A 345 -6.13 -12.06 -12.93
C MET A 345 -5.48 -12.60 -14.20
N LYS A 346 -5.16 -13.90 -14.25
CA LYS A 346 -4.59 -14.52 -15.46
C LYS A 346 -5.50 -14.47 -16.68
N ALA A 347 -6.81 -14.28 -16.49
CA ALA A 347 -7.76 -14.13 -17.59
C ALA A 347 -7.86 -12.67 -18.11
N GLN A 348 -7.32 -11.70 -17.37
CA GLN A 348 -7.28 -10.30 -17.78
C GLN A 348 -6.13 -10.08 -18.78
N LYS A 349 -6.37 -9.27 -19.81
CA LYS A 349 -5.38 -9.04 -20.89
C LYS A 349 -4.23 -8.12 -20.46
N ASP A 350 -4.45 -7.33 -19.42
CA ASP A 350 -3.62 -6.23 -18.94
C ASP A 350 -3.11 -6.46 -17.50
N ALA A 351 -3.28 -7.67 -16.97
CA ALA A 351 -2.75 -8.00 -15.65
C ALA A 351 -1.21 -7.90 -15.63
N ASP A 352 -0.69 -7.27 -14.58
CA ASP A 352 0.75 -7.13 -14.37
C ASP A 352 1.39 -8.52 -14.16
N PRO A 353 2.32 -8.95 -15.04
CA PRO A 353 3.00 -10.24 -14.90
C PRO A 353 3.75 -10.41 -13.57
N VAL A 354 4.24 -9.32 -12.97
CA VAL A 354 4.92 -9.35 -11.67
C VAL A 354 3.92 -9.69 -10.57
N VAL A 355 2.75 -9.05 -10.58
CA VAL A 355 1.67 -9.33 -9.61
C VAL A 355 1.18 -10.77 -9.74
N ILE A 356 1.04 -11.28 -10.96
CA ILE A 356 0.70 -12.69 -11.19
C ILE A 356 1.75 -13.61 -10.54
N ARG A 357 3.03 -13.34 -10.73
CA ARG A 357 4.12 -14.15 -10.15
C ARG A 357 4.13 -14.09 -8.61
N LEU A 358 3.86 -12.93 -8.02
CA LEU A 358 3.73 -12.77 -6.55
C LEU A 358 2.56 -13.58 -6.00
N MET A 359 1.42 -13.56 -6.68
CA MET A 359 0.23 -14.33 -6.29
C MET A 359 0.42 -15.84 -6.48
N GLU A 360 1.19 -16.25 -7.50
CA GLU A 360 1.60 -17.65 -7.65
C GLU A 360 2.51 -18.11 -6.53
N MET A 361 3.42 -17.25 -6.07
CA MET A 361 4.32 -17.54 -4.95
C MET A 361 3.51 -17.85 -3.68
N LEU A 362 2.45 -17.10 -3.38
CA LEU A 362 1.59 -17.36 -2.21
C LEU A 362 0.94 -18.76 -2.19
N LEU A 363 0.79 -19.41 -3.35
CA LEU A 363 0.17 -20.73 -3.48
C LEU A 363 1.19 -21.87 -3.62
N LYS A 364 2.44 -21.55 -3.93
CA LYS A 364 3.49 -22.54 -4.24
C LYS A 364 4.64 -22.52 -3.24
N GLU A 365 4.81 -21.43 -2.51
CA GLU A 365 5.91 -21.15 -1.60
C GLU A 365 5.36 -20.66 -0.24
N PRO A 366 6.17 -20.69 0.83
CA PRO A 366 7.47 -21.35 0.92
C PRO A 366 7.33 -22.87 0.95
N ASN A 367 8.46 -23.58 0.91
CA ASN A 367 8.53 -25.02 1.17
C ASN A 367 9.62 -25.30 2.21
N ILE A 368 9.51 -24.66 3.38
CA ILE A 368 10.47 -24.76 4.48
C ILE A 368 10.13 -26.01 5.29
N SER A 369 11.10 -26.90 5.51
CA SER A 369 10.91 -28.01 6.44
C SER A 369 11.10 -27.50 7.88
N PRO A 370 10.26 -27.93 8.85
CA PRO A 370 10.46 -27.61 10.26
C PRO A 370 11.89 -27.90 10.74
N GLU A 371 12.48 -29.01 10.32
CA GLU A 371 13.82 -29.44 10.74
C GLU A 371 14.91 -28.47 10.28
N SER A 372 14.73 -27.83 9.13
CA SER A 372 15.69 -26.85 8.62
C SER A 372 15.79 -25.61 9.50
N LEU A 373 14.76 -25.29 10.29
CA LEU A 373 14.80 -24.19 11.24
C LEU A 373 15.68 -24.48 12.46
N GLY A 374 16.01 -25.75 12.71
CA GLY A 374 16.90 -26.19 13.78
C GLY A 374 18.34 -25.66 13.66
N THR A 375 18.75 -25.18 12.48
CA THR A 375 20.06 -24.56 12.25
C THR A 375 20.09 -23.07 12.62
N THR A 376 18.94 -22.48 12.94
CA THR A 376 18.83 -21.07 13.30
C THR A 376 19.50 -20.83 14.65
N THR A 377 20.56 -20.02 14.66
CA THR A 377 21.27 -19.61 15.88
C THR A 377 20.79 -18.26 16.42
N ALA A 378 20.02 -17.51 15.62
CA ALA A 378 19.45 -16.23 16.00
C ALA A 378 18.50 -16.39 17.18
N GLN A 379 18.59 -15.48 18.17
CA GLN A 379 17.53 -15.37 19.17
C GLN A 379 16.23 -14.99 18.45
N THR A 380 15.19 -15.80 18.63
CA THR A 380 14.00 -15.68 17.79
C THR A 380 12.74 -15.40 18.61
N LEU A 381 11.95 -14.44 18.15
CA LEU A 381 10.58 -14.20 18.57
C LEU A 381 9.65 -14.51 17.40
N VAL A 382 8.81 -15.54 17.58
CA VAL A 382 7.74 -15.89 16.65
C VAL A 382 6.45 -15.24 17.13
N MET A 383 5.85 -14.43 16.27
CA MET A 383 4.66 -13.63 16.57
C MET A 383 3.51 -13.97 15.62
N ALA A 384 2.28 -13.89 16.12
CA ALA A 384 1.07 -13.87 15.31
C ALA A 384 -0.04 -13.10 16.03
N GLY A 385 -1.05 -12.65 15.29
CA GLY A 385 -2.30 -12.18 15.90
C GLY A 385 -3.11 -13.36 16.45
N GLU A 386 -3.93 -13.15 17.48
CA GLU A 386 -4.90 -14.17 17.94
C GLU A 386 -5.92 -14.54 16.85
N HIS A 387 -6.18 -13.62 15.92
CA HIS A 387 -7.08 -13.80 14.79
C HIS A 387 -6.33 -13.65 13.45
N ASP A 388 -5.12 -14.19 13.40
CA ASP A 388 -4.29 -14.23 12.20
C ASP A 388 -4.89 -15.15 11.11
N LEU A 389 -4.49 -14.92 9.86
CA LEU A 389 -4.80 -15.82 8.74
C LEU A 389 -3.92 -17.08 8.74
N ILE A 390 -2.75 -17.01 9.40
CA ILE A 390 -1.93 -18.17 9.73
C ILE A 390 -2.53 -18.86 10.95
N LEU A 391 -2.70 -20.17 10.85
CA LEU A 391 -3.27 -20.94 11.95
C LEU A 391 -2.33 -20.94 13.17
N GLU A 392 -2.89 -20.82 14.37
CA GLU A 392 -2.13 -20.78 15.61
C GLU A 392 -1.24 -22.03 15.76
N GLU A 393 -1.77 -23.21 15.41
CA GLU A 393 -1.01 -24.48 15.44
C GLU A 393 0.26 -24.42 14.59
N HIS A 394 0.20 -23.73 13.44
CA HIS A 394 1.33 -23.57 12.55
C HIS A 394 2.34 -22.55 13.08
N THR A 395 1.86 -21.47 13.69
CA THR A 395 2.74 -20.51 14.38
C THR A 395 3.49 -21.18 15.54
N ARG A 396 2.80 -22.03 16.31
CA ARG A 396 3.40 -22.83 17.38
C ARG A 396 4.41 -23.85 16.84
N LEU A 397 4.13 -24.47 15.70
CA LEU A 397 5.08 -25.35 15.01
C LEU A 397 6.37 -24.60 14.69
N ILE A 398 6.30 -23.41 14.09
CA ILE A 398 7.48 -22.58 13.77
C ILE A 398 8.30 -22.31 15.02
N ALA A 399 7.66 -21.87 16.11
CA ALA A 399 8.35 -21.61 17.38
C ALA A 399 9.01 -22.87 17.96
N ALA A 400 8.34 -24.02 17.90
CA ALA A 400 8.90 -25.28 18.39
C ALA A 400 10.08 -25.79 17.54
N SER A 401 10.14 -25.40 16.28
CA SER A 401 11.20 -25.80 15.34
C SER A 401 12.49 -24.98 15.46
N ILE A 402 12.47 -23.85 16.19
CA ILE A 402 13.63 -22.98 16.35
C ILE A 402 14.18 -23.11 17.79
N PRO A 403 15.45 -23.49 17.99
CA PRO A 403 16.03 -23.63 19.32
C PRO A 403 15.93 -22.33 20.13
N GLY A 404 15.26 -22.41 21.28
CA GLY A 404 15.15 -21.29 22.21
C GLY A 404 14.23 -20.14 21.75
N ALA A 405 13.41 -20.35 20.72
CA ALA A 405 12.48 -19.32 20.28
C ALA A 405 11.39 -19.00 21.33
N GLN A 406 11.04 -17.72 21.40
CA GLN A 406 9.91 -17.21 22.16
C GLN A 406 8.68 -17.16 21.24
N LEU A 407 7.49 -17.45 21.78
CA LEU A 407 6.22 -17.33 21.08
C LEU A 407 5.40 -16.20 21.72
N LEU A 408 4.86 -15.30 20.90
CA LEU A 408 3.95 -14.26 21.34
C LEU A 408 2.72 -14.17 20.43
N LEU A 409 1.55 -14.54 20.97
CA LEU A 409 0.26 -14.35 20.31
C LEU A 409 -0.37 -13.05 20.81
N LEU A 410 -0.57 -12.09 19.91
CA LEU A 410 -1.07 -10.76 20.23
C LEU A 410 -2.60 -10.78 20.37
N LYS A 411 -3.07 -10.63 21.61
CA LYS A 411 -4.49 -10.73 21.96
C LYS A 411 -5.37 -9.76 21.17
N GLY A 412 -6.44 -10.29 20.58
CA GLY A 412 -7.42 -9.55 19.76
C GLY A 412 -6.86 -8.95 18.47
N GLN A 413 -5.59 -9.21 18.12
CA GLN A 413 -4.95 -8.69 16.92
C GLN A 413 -5.11 -9.67 15.76
N THR A 414 -4.97 -9.15 14.54
CA THR A 414 -5.00 -9.94 13.30
C THR A 414 -3.62 -10.01 12.65
N HIS A 415 -3.56 -10.59 11.46
CA HIS A 415 -2.36 -10.58 10.61
C HIS A 415 -1.79 -9.17 10.38
N ASN A 416 -2.60 -8.13 10.56
CA ASN A 416 -2.31 -6.77 10.11
C ASN A 416 -1.91 -5.84 11.24
N VAL A 417 -1.62 -6.39 12.43
CA VAL A 417 -1.26 -5.62 13.62
C VAL A 417 -0.16 -4.59 13.38
N VAL A 418 0.77 -4.86 12.46
CA VAL A 418 1.84 -3.94 12.04
C VAL A 418 1.27 -2.58 11.61
N ALA A 419 0.15 -2.59 10.89
CA ALA A 419 -0.54 -1.40 10.40
C ALA A 419 -1.69 -0.96 11.33
N ASP A 420 -2.47 -1.90 11.85
CA ASP A 420 -3.69 -1.62 12.63
C ASP A 420 -3.38 -1.11 14.04
N ASN A 421 -2.31 -1.62 14.65
CA ASN A 421 -1.89 -1.28 16.01
C ASN A 421 -0.35 -1.24 16.11
N PRO A 422 0.30 -0.29 15.39
CA PRO A 422 1.75 -0.20 15.34
C PRO A 422 2.36 0.06 16.72
N GLU A 423 1.67 0.77 17.62
CA GLU A 423 2.18 1.04 18.97
C GLU A 423 2.38 -0.24 19.78
N LEU A 424 1.37 -1.12 19.79
CA LEU A 424 1.48 -2.43 20.44
C LEU A 424 2.58 -3.28 19.80
N PHE A 425 2.57 -3.40 18.47
CA PHE A 425 3.58 -4.18 17.75
C PHE A 425 5.00 -3.66 18.07
N ASN A 426 5.21 -2.36 17.96
CA ASN A 426 6.50 -1.72 18.19
C ASN A 426 7.00 -1.94 19.62
N LYS A 427 6.11 -1.83 20.61
CA LYS A 427 6.45 -2.04 22.01
C LYS A 427 7.01 -3.45 22.24
N GLU A 428 6.29 -4.48 21.81
CA GLU A 428 6.66 -5.88 22.05
C GLU A 428 7.95 -6.25 21.29
N VAL A 429 8.09 -5.77 20.04
CA VAL A 429 9.31 -5.95 19.24
C VAL A 429 10.51 -5.26 19.90
N LEU A 430 10.38 -4.00 20.31
CA LEU A 430 11.47 -3.28 20.97
C LEU A 430 11.85 -3.89 22.32
N GLU A 431 10.90 -4.45 23.07
CA GLU A 431 11.19 -5.15 24.31
C GLU A 431 12.08 -6.38 24.05
N PHE A 432 11.78 -7.15 23.01
CA PHE A 432 12.60 -8.29 22.60
C PHE A 432 13.97 -7.87 22.06
N LEU A 433 14.02 -6.84 21.22
CA LEU A 433 15.27 -6.36 20.61
C LEU A 433 16.24 -5.75 21.64
N LYS A 434 15.78 -5.32 22.82
CA LYS A 434 16.61 -4.79 23.92
C LYS A 434 17.28 -5.85 24.80
N LYS A 435 16.68 -7.04 24.94
CA LYS A 435 17.18 -8.14 25.80
C LYS A 435 18.50 -8.70 25.30
#